data_AF-A0A3D0SRU0-F1
#
_entry.id   AF-A0A3D0SRU0-F1
#
_cell.length_a   1.000
_cell.length_b   1.000
_cell.length_c   1.000
_cell.angle_alpha   90.00
_cell.angle_beta   90.00
_cell.angle_gamma   90.00
#
_symmetry.space_group_name_H-M   'P 1'
#
loop_
_entity.id
_entity.type
_entity.pdbx_description
1 polymer ?
#
loop_
_entity_poly.entity_id
_entity_poly.type
_entity_poly.pdbx_seq_one_letter_code
_entity_poly.pdbx_strand_id
1 'polypeptide(L)'
;MYRGYYSPAEWKKIIEFSAIKETPFLVILLDRVQQKFQEFRRDFPSAKIYYAVKASPGEEILSLLRDLGSCFDIASIYELDRVLNLGVSPD
;
A
#
# COMPACT_ATOMS: atom_id res chain seq x y z
N MET A 1 2.37 -15.48 16.49
CA MET A 1 3.16 -15.18 15.28
C MET A 1 3.15 -13.68 14.90
N TYR A 2 2.13 -12.88 15.25
CA TYR A 2 2.04 -11.43 14.93
C TYR A 2 2.62 -10.45 15.99
N ARG A 3 2.86 -10.91 17.22
CA ARG A 3 3.33 -10.05 18.34
C ARG A 3 4.76 -9.51 18.20
N GLY A 4 5.55 -10.01 17.23
CA GLY A 4 6.90 -9.52 16.97
C GLY A 4 6.98 -8.38 15.94
N TYR A 5 5.91 -8.16 15.17
CA TYR A 5 5.89 -7.18 14.08
C TYR A 5 5.14 -5.88 14.46
N TYR A 6 4.19 -5.99 15.40
CA TYR A 6 3.41 -4.88 15.93
C TYR A 6 3.66 -4.72 17.43
N SER A 7 3.76 -3.48 17.88
CA SER A 7 3.73 -3.19 19.31
C SER A 7 2.38 -3.63 19.91
N PRO A 8 2.32 -3.91 21.23
CA PRO A 8 1.07 -4.26 21.89
C PRO A 8 -0.05 -3.21 21.68
N ALA A 9 0.31 -1.93 21.62
CA ALA A 9 -0.63 -0.83 21.41
C ALA A 9 -1.21 -0.80 19.98
N GLU A 10 -0.37 -1.01 18.96
CA GLU A 10 -0.83 -1.09 17.56
C GLU A 10 -1.72 -2.30 17.34
N TRP A 11 -1.33 -3.46 17.89
CA TRP A 11 -2.14 -4.67 17.78
C TRP A 11 -3.52 -4.50 18.41
N LYS A 12 -3.58 -3.85 19.58
CA LYS A 12 -4.85 -3.52 20.24
C LYS A 12 -5.76 -2.68 19.33
N LYS A 13 -5.24 -1.63 18.70
CA LYS A 13 -6.03 -0.78 17.78
C LYS A 13 -6.59 -1.59 16.59
N ILE A 14 -5.78 -2.47 16.00
CA ILE A 14 -6.21 -3.32 14.87
C ILE A 14 -7.39 -4.20 15.30
N ILE A 15 -7.28 -4.84 16.46
CA ILE A 15 -8.34 -5.72 16.99
C ILE A 15 -9.60 -4.93 17.34
N GLU A 16 -9.48 -3.76 17.96
CA GLU A 16 -10.63 -2.90 18.30
C GLU A 16 -11.36 -2.42 17.03
N PHE A 17 -10.63 -2.00 16.00
CA PHE A 17 -11.22 -1.65 14.70
C PHE A 17 -11.93 -2.83 14.03
N SER A 18 -11.35 -4.03 14.20
CA SER A 18 -11.83 -5.27 13.60
C SER A 18 -13.11 -5.81 14.27
N ALA A 19 -13.30 -5.56 15.57
CA ALA A 19 -14.38 -6.16 16.36
C ALA A 19 -15.80 -5.78 15.91
N ILE A 20 -15.94 -4.67 15.17
CA ILE A 20 -17.24 -4.14 14.71
C ILE A 20 -17.52 -4.40 13.22
N LYS A 21 -16.70 -5.21 12.56
CA LYS A 21 -16.79 -5.47 11.11
C LYS A 21 -17.36 -6.87 10.85
N GLU A 22 -18.29 -6.97 9.92
CA GLU A 22 -18.77 -8.27 9.44
C GLU A 22 -17.67 -9.00 8.66
N THR A 23 -17.56 -10.31 8.89
CA THR A 23 -16.53 -11.15 8.28
C THR A 23 -17.02 -11.86 7.01
N PRO A 24 -16.15 -12.07 6.00
CA PRO A 24 -14.72 -11.77 6.00
C PRO A 24 -14.42 -10.32 5.57
N PHE A 25 -13.39 -9.72 6.16
CA PHE A 25 -12.86 -8.41 5.76
C PHE A 25 -11.33 -8.39 5.84
N LEU A 26 -10.73 -7.39 5.20
CA LEU A 26 -9.30 -7.15 5.19
C LEU A 26 -9.01 -5.79 5.84
N VAL A 27 -7.99 -5.75 6.71
CA VAL A 27 -7.45 -4.50 7.26
C VAL A 27 -6.11 -4.23 6.61
N ILE A 28 -5.98 -3.06 5.98
CA ILE A 28 -4.74 -2.59 5.36
C ILE A 28 -4.23 -1.39 6.15
N LEU A 29 -2.97 -1.45 6.56
CA LEU A 29 -2.30 -0.41 7.32
C LEU A 29 -1.49 0.48 6.38
N LEU A 30 -2.10 1.60 5.95
CA LEU A 30 -1.49 2.52 5.00
C LEU A 30 -0.23 3.22 5.54
N ASP A 31 -0.18 3.48 6.84
CA ASP A 31 1.01 4.00 7.54
C ASP A 31 2.21 3.05 7.40
N ARG A 32 1.96 1.74 7.43
CA ARG A 32 3.00 0.72 7.20
C ARG A 32 3.44 0.64 5.75
N VAL A 33 2.51 0.76 4.80
CA VAL A 33 2.83 0.85 3.36
C VAL A 33 3.74 2.06 3.12
N GLN A 34 3.38 3.23 3.66
CA GLN A 34 4.18 4.44 3.58
C GLN A 34 5.57 4.26 4.19
N GLN A 35 5.66 3.73 5.41
CA GLN A 35 6.92 3.48 6.08
C GLN A 35 7.83 2.59 5.23
N LYS A 36 7.29 1.48 4.70
CA LYS A 36 8.07 0.54 3.88
C LYS A 36 8.52 1.14 2.55
N PHE A 37 7.68 1.94 1.91
CA PHE A 37 8.07 2.67 0.70
C PHE A 37 9.20 3.66 0.98
N GLN A 38 9.11 4.43 2.07
CA GLN A 38 10.14 5.38 2.47
C GLN A 38 11.46 4.70 2.87
N GLU A 39 11.39 3.57 3.59
CA GLU A 39 12.56 2.73 3.90
C GLU A 39 13.23 2.24 2.61
N PHE A 40 12.46 1.67 1.67
CA PHE A 40 12.98 1.24 0.37
C PHE A 40 13.68 2.39 -0.35
N ARG A 41 13.03 3.55 -0.47
CA ARG A 41 13.57 4.72 -1.17
C ARG A 41 14.84 5.24 -0.52
N ARG A 42 14.92 5.22 0.82
CA ARG A 42 16.12 5.62 1.57
C ARG A 42 17.27 4.66 1.30
N ASP A 43 16.99 3.36 1.31
CA ASP A 43 18.03 2.32 1.22
C ASP A 43 18.50 2.12 -0.23
N PHE A 44 17.70 2.52 -1.23
CA PHE A 44 18.03 2.50 -2.66
C PHE A 44 17.83 3.88 -3.33
N PRO A 45 18.65 4.90 -3.00
CA PRO A 45 18.38 6.30 -3.37
C PRO A 45 18.43 6.60 -4.87
N SER A 46 19.11 5.76 -5.66
CA SER A 46 19.20 5.91 -7.12
C SER A 46 18.18 5.08 -7.90
N ALA A 47 17.42 4.21 -7.23
CA ALA A 47 16.45 3.35 -7.88
C ALA A 47 15.10 4.04 -8.03
N LYS A 48 14.48 3.89 -9.21
CA LYS A 48 13.05 4.17 -9.38
C LYS A 48 12.27 2.97 -8.84
N ILE A 49 11.24 3.23 -8.03
CA ILE A 49 10.39 2.19 -7.45
C ILE A 49 9.16 2.03 -8.33
N TYR A 50 8.96 0.84 -8.88
CA TYR A 50 7.77 0.46 -9.64
C TYR A 50 6.94 -0.53 -8.81
N TYR A 51 5.82 -0.06 -8.27
CA TYR A 51 4.93 -0.93 -7.49
C TYR A 51 4.12 -1.83 -8.42
N ALA A 52 4.24 -3.15 -8.25
CA ALA A 52 3.46 -4.11 -9.02
C ALA A 52 1.99 -4.10 -8.58
N VAL A 53 1.11 -3.52 -9.40
CA VAL A 53 -0.31 -3.31 -9.06
C VAL A 53 -1.04 -4.62 -8.74
N LYS A 54 -0.67 -5.70 -9.44
CA LYS A 54 -1.19 -7.06 -9.19
C LYS A 54 -1.06 -7.55 -7.75
N ALA A 55 -0.09 -7.03 -6.98
CA ALA A 55 0.14 -7.46 -5.60
C ALA A 55 -0.98 -6.98 -4.66
N SER A 56 -1.48 -5.76 -4.87
CA SER A 56 -2.65 -5.23 -4.18
C SER A 56 -3.21 -4.02 -4.94
N PRO A 57 -4.32 -4.16 -5.68
CA PRO A 57 -4.87 -3.10 -6.52
C PRO A 57 -5.79 -2.12 -5.77
N GLY A 58 -5.68 -2.03 -4.44
CA GLY A 58 -6.52 -1.15 -3.61
C GLY A 58 -6.24 0.32 -3.91
N GLU A 59 -7.29 1.11 -4.15
CA GLU A 59 -7.15 2.51 -4.59
C GLU A 59 -6.47 3.39 -3.53
N GLU A 60 -6.65 3.07 -2.26
CA GLU A 60 -6.00 3.76 -1.14
C GLU A 60 -4.49 3.51 -1.13
N ILE A 61 -4.04 2.30 -1.47
CA ILE A 61 -2.60 1.97 -1.61
C ILE A 61 -2.04 2.71 -2.82
N LEU A 62 -2.70 2.62 -3.97
CA LEU A 62 -2.23 3.23 -5.20
C LEU A 62 -2.17 4.76 -5.09
N SER A 63 -3.19 5.39 -4.48
CA SER A 63 -3.21 6.83 -4.23
C SER A 63 -2.09 7.25 -3.29
N LEU A 64 -1.88 6.51 -2.19
CA LEU A 64 -0.77 6.77 -1.27
C LEU A 64 0.58 6.68 -1.99
N LEU A 65 0.80 5.62 -2.76
CA LEU A 65 2.07 5.40 -3.46
C LEU A 65 2.31 6.45 -4.55
N ARG A 66 1.26 6.89 -5.26
CA ARG A 66 1.31 8.03 -6.20
C ARG A 66 1.79 9.28 -5.47
N ASP A 67 1.18 9.61 -4.33
CA ASP A 67 1.50 10.83 -3.57
C ASP A 67 2.93 10.78 -2.98
N LEU A 68 3.45 9.58 -2.71
CA LEU A 68 4.84 9.37 -2.30
C LEU A 68 5.85 9.39 -3.45
N GLY A 69 5.39 9.43 -4.71
CA GLY A 69 6.22 9.47 -5.91
C GLY A 69 6.64 8.10 -6.44
N SER A 70 5.86 7.05 -6.21
CA SER A 70 6.06 5.74 -6.83
C SER A 70 5.73 5.77 -8.32
N CYS A 71 6.47 4.99 -9.12
CA CYS A 71 6.00 4.49 -10.41
C CYS A 71 5.18 3.21 -10.22
N PHE A 72 4.55 2.71 -11.28
CA PHE A 72 3.71 1.51 -11.23
C PHE A 72 4.09 0.52 -12.33
N ASP A 73 4.22 -0.75 -11.95
CA ASP A 73 4.37 -1.87 -12.88
C ASP A 73 2.99 -2.45 -13.17
N ILE A 74 2.63 -2.46 -14.46
CA ILE A 74 1.29 -2.72 -14.97
C ILE A 74 1.30 -3.99 -15.82
N ALA A 75 0.44 -4.96 -15.47
CA ALA A 75 0.34 -6.26 -16.11
C ALA A 75 -0.98 -6.49 -16.87
N SER A 76 -1.93 -5.55 -16.82
CA SER A 76 -3.18 -5.63 -17.61
C SER A 76 -3.79 -4.25 -17.90
N ILE A 77 -4.70 -4.20 -18.87
CA ILE A 77 -5.46 -2.97 -19.19
C ILE A 77 -6.27 -2.46 -17.99
N TYR A 78 -6.80 -3.36 -17.15
CA TYR A 78 -7.59 -2.98 -15.98
C TYR A 78 -6.72 -2.34 -14.88
N GLU A 79 -5.47 -2.76 -14.78
CA GLU A 79 -4.50 -2.13 -13.88
C GLU A 79 -4.08 -0.76 -14.41
N LEU A 80 -3.90 -0.63 -15.72
CA LEU A 80 -3.64 0.65 -16.39
C LEU A 80 -4.77 1.64 -16.14
N ASP A 81 -6.01 1.26 -16.47
CA ASP A 81 -7.19 2.11 -16.28
C ASP A 81 -7.33 2.57 -14.83
N ARG A 82 -7.07 1.65 -13.88
CA ARG A 82 -7.12 1.96 -12.45
C ARG A 82 -6.14 3.06 -12.06
N VAL A 83 -4.86 2.96 -12.45
CA VAL A 83 -3.88 3.99 -12.07
C VAL A 83 -4.12 5.31 -12.81
N LEU A 84 -4.56 5.27 -14.08
CA LEU A 84 -4.91 6.47 -14.83
C LEU A 84 -6.10 7.21 -14.22
N ASN A 85 -7.14 6.48 -13.78
CA ASN A 85 -8.30 7.07 -13.08
C ASN A 85 -7.92 7.70 -11.74
N LEU A 86 -6.81 7.27 -11.13
CA LEU A 86 -6.22 7.89 -9.95
C LEU A 86 -5.24 9.01 -10.31
N GLY A 87 -5.20 9.49 -11.55
CA GLY A 87 -4.37 10.64 -11.96
C GLY A 87 -2.86 10.36 -11.99
N VAL A 88 -2.46 9.09 -12.10
CA VAL A 88 -1.06 8.72 -12.38
C VAL A 88 -0.74 9.07 -13.84
N SER A 89 0.36 9.77 -14.09
CA SER A 89 0.81 10.08 -15.47
C SER A 89 1.31 8.81 -16.18
N PRO A 90 1.08 8.67 -17.51
CA PRO A 90 1.66 7.58 -18.30
C PRO A 90 3.16 7.74 -18.62
N ASP A 91 3.79 8.88 -18.27
CA ASP A 91 5.21 9.18 -18.51
C ASP A 91 6.20 8.41 -17.59
#